data_AF-A0A953X4P3-F1
#
_entry.id   AF-A0A953X4P3-F1
#
_cell.length_a   1.000
_cell.length_b   1.000
_cell.length_c   1.000
_cell.angle_alpha   90.00
_cell.angle_beta   90.00
_cell.angle_gamma   90.00
#
_symmetry.space_group_name_H-M   'P 1'
#
loop_
_entity.id
_entity.type
_entity.pdbx_description
1 polymer ?
#
loop_
_entity_poly.entity_id
_entity_poly.type
_entity_poly.pdbx_seq_one_letter_code
_entity_poly.pdbx_strand_id
1 'polypeptide(L)'
;VIAGICTLSGLAALLIAVFGKALGEVGVIVVLGFWGAGSLSFYGLSVAHAIDRTPRELIPHVMSGLLFVWAGGSISGPLIAGFAMRGFGRLGLFGLMGVLLLLVAVMMVWRVRAKPMPVGEKHEEWSPILPTPLASVEIDPRMSEQSEQGELDLGPKTDTQPVAAETEADI
;
A
#
# COMPACT_ATOMS: atom_id res chain seq x y z
N VAL A 1 -5.63 11.46 -7.60
CA VAL A 1 -4.15 11.29 -7.58
C VAL A 1 -3.68 10.14 -8.47
N ILE A 2 -4.07 8.88 -8.19
CA ILE A 2 -3.62 7.69 -8.94
C ILE A 2 -3.80 7.85 -10.46
N ALA A 3 -5.01 8.21 -10.93
CA ALA A 3 -5.27 8.44 -12.34
C ALA A 3 -4.37 9.52 -12.96
N GLY A 4 -4.09 10.62 -12.24
CA GLY A 4 -3.25 11.71 -12.73
C GLY A 4 -1.79 11.29 -12.93
N ILE A 5 -1.23 10.53 -11.99
CA ILE A 5 0.14 10.02 -12.09
C ILE A 5 0.25 8.96 -13.21
N CYS A 6 -0.77 8.11 -13.37
CA CYS A 6 -0.84 7.16 -14.49
C CYS A 6 -0.85 7.89 -15.83
N THR A 7 -1.67 8.94 -15.95
CA THR A 7 -1.73 9.74 -17.18
C THR A 7 -0.40 10.43 -17.47
N LEU A 8 0.23 11.06 -16.48
CA LEU A 8 1.54 11.70 -16.65
C LEU A 8 2.60 10.70 -17.13
N SER A 9 2.73 9.58 -16.41
CA SER A 9 3.72 8.55 -16.75
C SER A 9 3.41 7.89 -18.10
N GLY A 10 2.14 7.61 -18.38
CA GLY A 10 1.71 7.01 -19.65
C GLY A 10 1.96 7.92 -20.84
N LEU A 11 1.66 9.22 -20.71
CA LEU A 11 1.97 10.22 -21.75
C LEU A 11 3.48 10.37 -21.97
N ALA A 12 4.28 10.39 -20.91
CA ALA A 12 5.73 10.42 -21.02
C ALA A 12 6.27 9.18 -21.76
N ALA A 13 5.77 7.98 -21.43
CA ALA A 13 6.13 6.75 -22.13
C ALA A 13 5.73 6.78 -23.62
N LEU A 14 4.51 7.22 -23.94
CA LEU A 14 4.06 7.35 -25.33
C LEU A 14 4.87 8.39 -26.11
N LEU A 15 5.27 9.48 -25.45
CA LEU A 15 6.12 10.50 -26.05
C LEU A 15 7.49 9.92 -26.43
N ILE A 16 8.09 9.08 -25.58
CA ILE A 16 9.29 8.32 -25.93
C ILE A 16 9.00 7.33 -27.06
N ALA A 17 7.88 6.60 -27.01
CA ALA A 17 7.55 5.60 -28.02
C ALA A 17 7.40 6.18 -29.43
N VAL A 18 6.79 7.37 -29.56
CA VAL A 18 6.52 8.02 -30.84
C VAL A 18 7.69 8.90 -31.28
N PHE A 19 8.24 9.72 -30.37
CA PHE A 19 9.23 10.75 -30.69
C PHE A 19 10.65 10.38 -30.24
N GLY A 20 10.89 9.20 -29.68
CA GLY A 20 12.18 8.81 -29.10
C GLY A 20 13.36 8.83 -30.07
N LYS A 21 13.11 8.79 -31.39
CA LYS A 21 14.17 8.96 -32.41
C LYS A 21 14.50 10.42 -32.70
N ALA A 22 13.55 11.33 -32.48
CA ALA A 22 13.71 12.77 -32.68
C ALA A 22 14.19 13.48 -31.41
N LEU A 23 13.84 12.93 -30.25
CA LEU A 23 14.36 13.34 -28.95
C LEU A 23 15.83 12.89 -28.89
N GLY A 24 16.76 13.83 -28.93
CA GLY A 24 18.17 13.52 -28.64
C GLY A 24 18.33 12.88 -27.25
N GLU A 25 19.53 12.36 -26.96
CA GLU A 25 19.81 11.58 -25.76
C GLU A 25 19.36 12.26 -24.45
N VAL A 26 19.69 13.54 -24.28
CA VAL A 26 19.27 14.34 -23.10
C VAL A 26 17.74 14.46 -23.01
N GLY A 27 17.06 14.64 -24.14
CA GLY A 27 15.60 14.73 -24.18
C GLY A 27 14.94 13.43 -23.74
N VAL A 28 15.46 12.29 -24.19
CA VAL A 28 14.98 10.98 -23.74
C VAL A 28 15.18 10.80 -22.24
N ILE A 29 16.34 11.16 -21.69
CA ILE A 29 16.63 11.03 -20.25
C ILE A 29 15.64 11.86 -19.40
N VAL A 30 15.35 13.10 -19.80
CA VAL A 30 14.40 13.95 -19.08
C VAL A 30 13.00 13.33 -19.07
N VAL A 31 12.51 12.89 -20.23
CA VAL A 31 11.19 12.27 -20.34
C VAL A 31 11.14 10.92 -19.59
N LEU A 32 12.24 10.17 -19.61
CA LEU A 32 12.40 8.94 -18.85
C LEU A 32 12.29 9.22 -17.34
N GLY A 33 12.81 10.35 -16.87
CA GLY A 33 12.66 10.82 -15.49
C GLY A 33 11.19 10.99 -15.10
N PHE A 34 10.36 11.61 -15.95
CA PHE A 34 8.92 11.76 -15.69
C PHE A 34 8.18 10.42 -15.72
N TRP A 35 8.52 9.56 -16.68
CA TRP A 35 7.98 8.21 -16.72
C TRP A 35 8.31 7.42 -15.45
N GLY A 36 9.58 7.47 -15.03
CA GLY A 36 10.09 6.82 -13.82
C GLY A 36 9.44 7.37 -12.55
N ALA A 37 9.35 8.69 -12.39
CA ALA A 37 8.73 9.33 -11.22
C ALA A 37 7.31 8.82 -10.97
N GLY A 38 6.50 8.67 -12.03
CA GLY A 38 5.17 8.09 -11.89
C GLY A 38 5.16 6.58 -11.68
N SER A 39 6.01 5.84 -12.39
CA SER A 39 6.06 4.38 -12.30
C SER A 39 6.52 3.89 -10.92
N LEU A 40 7.57 4.50 -10.35
CA LEU A 40 8.10 4.13 -9.03
C LEU A 40 7.11 4.47 -7.89
N SER A 41 6.29 5.50 -8.08
CA SER A 41 5.31 5.93 -7.08
C SER A 41 4.04 5.06 -7.03
N PHE A 42 3.78 4.27 -8.08
CA PHE A 42 2.51 3.59 -8.27
C PHE A 42 2.20 2.54 -7.19
N TYR A 43 3.22 1.76 -6.79
CA TYR A 43 3.06 0.74 -5.76
C TYR A 43 2.63 1.36 -4.43
N GLY A 44 3.36 2.38 -3.95
CA GLY A 44 3.07 3.04 -2.68
C GLY A 44 1.68 3.68 -2.64
N LEU A 45 1.26 4.33 -3.74
CA LEU A 45 -0.08 4.91 -3.84
C LEU A 45 -1.19 3.84 -3.83
N SER A 46 -0.95 2.69 -4.46
CA SER A 46 -1.91 1.58 -4.49
C SER A 46 -2.04 0.93 -3.12
N VAL A 47 -0.91 0.74 -2.43
CA VAL A 47 -0.85 0.26 -1.04
C VAL A 47 -1.62 1.20 -0.11
N ALA A 48 -1.30 2.50 -0.11
CA ALA A 48 -1.99 3.48 0.72
C ALA A 48 -3.49 3.49 0.44
N HIS A 49 -3.89 3.51 -0.84
CA HIS A 49 -5.29 3.50 -1.24
C HIS A 49 -6.06 2.24 -0.78
N ALA A 50 -5.39 1.09 -0.73
CA ALA A 50 -5.96 -0.16 -0.23
C ALA A 50 -6.06 -0.16 1.31
N ILE A 51 -5.01 0.28 2.01
CA ILE A 51 -4.99 0.34 3.47
C ILE A 51 -6.05 1.28 4.01
N ASP A 52 -6.25 2.45 3.39
CA ASP A 52 -7.24 3.45 3.82
C ASP A 52 -8.68 2.91 3.84
N ARG A 53 -8.94 1.79 3.15
CA ARG A 53 -10.27 1.15 3.04
C ARG A 53 -10.35 -0.21 3.75
N THR A 54 -9.29 -0.61 4.46
CA THR A 54 -9.19 -1.94 5.06
C THR A 54 -9.19 -1.82 6.58
N PRO A 55 -10.06 -2.56 7.31
CA PRO A 55 -10.01 -2.60 8.77
C PRO A 55 -8.66 -3.17 9.24
N ARG A 56 -8.15 -2.69 10.39
CA ARG A 56 -6.77 -2.96 10.85
C ARG A 56 -6.40 -4.44 10.90
N GLU A 57 -7.36 -5.28 11.30
CA GLU A 57 -7.20 -6.73 11.40
C GLU A 57 -6.99 -7.44 10.06
N LEU A 58 -7.45 -6.85 8.94
CA LEU A 58 -7.35 -7.43 7.60
C LEU A 58 -6.16 -6.88 6.79
N ILE A 59 -5.45 -5.86 7.29
CA ILE A 59 -4.32 -5.25 6.57
C ILE A 59 -3.26 -6.28 6.14
N PRO A 60 -2.81 -7.24 6.99
CA PRO A 60 -1.83 -8.23 6.56
C PRO A 60 -2.33 -9.13 5.41
N HIS A 61 -3.63 -9.46 5.41
CA HIS A 61 -4.25 -10.27 4.36
C HIS A 61 -4.34 -9.52 3.03
N VAL A 62 -4.66 -8.22 3.07
CA VAL A 62 -4.66 -7.37 1.86
C VAL A 62 -3.24 -7.21 1.30
N MET A 63 -2.24 -7.04 2.17
CA MET A 63 -0.84 -6.94 1.73
C MET A 63 -0.34 -8.20 1.05
N SER A 64 -0.65 -9.38 1.60
CA SER A 64 -0.25 -10.65 0.97
C SER A 64 -0.91 -10.85 -0.40
N GLY A 65 -2.20 -10.51 -0.52
CA GLY A 65 -2.91 -10.53 -1.79
C GLY A 65 -2.30 -9.56 -2.82
N LEU A 66 -1.95 -8.34 -2.40
CA LEU A 66 -1.32 -7.36 -3.29
C LEU A 66 0.06 -7.81 -3.78
N LEU A 67 0.88 -8.40 -2.90
CA LEU A 67 2.17 -8.98 -3.25
C LEU A 67 2.02 -10.15 -4.23
N PHE A 68 1.00 -10.99 -4.05
CA PHE A 68 0.73 -12.09 -4.98
C PHE A 68 0.38 -11.57 -6.39
N VAL A 69 -0.47 -10.54 -6.47
CA VAL A 69 -0.80 -9.88 -7.75
C VAL A 69 0.45 -9.24 -8.36
N TRP A 70 1.29 -8.59 -7.55
CA TRP A 70 2.55 -8.01 -8.01
C TRP A 70 3.50 -9.06 -8.57
N ALA A 71 3.65 -10.21 -7.91
CA ALA A 71 4.46 -11.32 -8.39
C ALA A 71 3.95 -11.88 -9.72
N GLY A 72 2.63 -12.07 -9.86
CA GLY A 72 2.02 -12.52 -11.12
C GLY A 72 2.26 -11.53 -12.27
N GLY A 73 2.16 -10.23 -11.99
CA GLY A 73 2.50 -9.17 -12.93
C GLY A 73 3.98 -9.15 -13.31
N SER A 74 4.88 -9.40 -12.35
CA SER A 74 6.34 -9.44 -12.55
C SER A 74 6.79 -10.63 -13.41
N ILE A 75 6.06 -11.76 -13.36
CA ILE A 75 6.31 -12.91 -14.24
C ILE A 75 5.77 -12.63 -15.66
N SER A 76 4.54 -12.11 -15.74
CA SER A 76 3.86 -11.89 -17.02
C SER A 76 4.43 -10.70 -17.80
N GLY A 77 4.88 -9.66 -17.09
CA GLY A 77 5.34 -8.39 -17.65
C GLY A 77 6.51 -8.53 -18.61
N PRO A 78 7.64 -9.15 -18.22
CA PRO A 78 8.80 -9.37 -19.10
C PRO A 78 8.48 -10.19 -20.35
N LEU A 79 7.55 -11.15 -20.27
CA LEU A 79 7.13 -11.95 -21.41
C LEU A 79 6.42 -11.08 -22.47
N ILE A 80 5.45 -10.28 -22.02
CA ILE A 80 4.69 -9.37 -22.90
C ILE A 80 5.61 -8.26 -23.43
N ALA A 81 6.47 -7.71 -22.57
CA ALA A 81 7.46 -6.71 -22.93
C ALA A 81 8.46 -7.22 -23.97
N GLY A 82 8.95 -8.45 -23.81
CA GLY A 82 9.83 -9.12 -24.76
C GLY A 82 9.17 -9.27 -26.14
N PHE A 83 7.91 -9.66 -26.16
CA PHE A 83 7.14 -9.76 -27.41
C PHE A 83 6.98 -8.38 -28.09
N ALA A 84 6.61 -7.35 -27.32
CA ALA A 84 6.49 -5.99 -27.84
C ALA A 84 7.83 -5.45 -28.40
N MET A 85 8.93 -5.73 -27.71
CA MET A 85 10.27 -5.33 -28.15
C MET A 85 10.74 -6.08 -29.39
N ARG A 86 10.28 -7.30 -29.63
CA ARG A 86 10.63 -8.06 -30.85
C ARG A 86 10.07 -7.41 -32.11
N GLY A 87 8.89 -6.79 -32.03
CA GLY A 87 8.26 -6.08 -33.16
C GLY A 87 8.78 -4.65 -33.35
N PHE A 88 8.82 -3.86 -32.27
CA PHE A 88 9.07 -2.42 -32.35
C PHE A 88 10.42 -1.97 -31.74
N GLY A 89 11.28 -2.91 -31.39
CA GLY A 89 12.56 -2.64 -30.72
C GLY A 89 12.36 -2.00 -29.34
N ARG A 90 13.32 -1.18 -28.90
CA ARG A 90 13.28 -0.51 -27.59
C ARG A 90 12.04 0.38 -27.39
N LEU A 91 11.51 0.96 -28.47
CA LEU A 91 10.31 1.81 -28.43
C LEU A 91 9.05 1.00 -28.11
N GLY A 92 9.03 -0.30 -28.45
CA GLY A 92 7.92 -1.19 -28.15
C GLY A 92 7.63 -1.33 -26.66
N LEU A 93 8.68 -1.29 -25.84
CA LEU A 93 8.54 -1.32 -24.38
C LEU A 93 7.78 -0.09 -23.88
N PHE A 94 8.21 1.11 -24.30
CA PHE A 94 7.58 2.35 -23.89
C PHE A 94 6.16 2.50 -24.45
N GLY A 95 5.92 2.04 -25.67
CA GLY A 95 4.57 1.99 -26.25
C GLY A 95 3.64 1.11 -25.41
N LEU A 96 4.09 -0.11 -25.08
CA LEU A 96 3.34 -1.03 -24.22
C LEU A 96 3.04 -0.41 -22.85
N MET A 97 4.05 0.13 -22.16
CA MET A 97 3.88 0.76 -20.85
C MET A 97 2.93 1.97 -20.92
N GLY A 98 3.06 2.80 -21.95
CA GLY A 98 2.19 3.95 -22.17
C GLY A 98 0.72 3.56 -22.33
N VAL A 99 0.44 2.54 -23.15
CA VAL A 99 -0.92 2.02 -23.34
C VAL A 99 -1.48 1.42 -22.05
N LEU A 100 -0.70 0.61 -21.32
CA LEU A 100 -1.15 0.01 -20.07
C LEU A 100 -1.43 1.05 -18.98
N LEU A 101 -0.57 2.07 -18.84
CA LEU A 101 -0.76 3.15 -17.88
C LEU A 101 -2.01 3.99 -18.20
N LEU A 102 -2.25 4.29 -19.48
CA LEU A 102 -3.48 4.98 -19.89
C LEU A 102 -4.72 4.12 -19.70
N LEU A 103 -4.64 2.81 -19.96
CA LEU A 103 -5.74 1.89 -19.70
C LEU A 103 -6.13 1.90 -18.21
N VAL A 104 -5.14 1.85 -17.31
CA VAL A 104 -5.36 1.96 -15.86
C VAL A 104 -5.96 3.33 -15.51
N ALA A 105 -5.46 4.41 -16.10
CA ALA A 105 -6.01 5.75 -15.87
C ALA A 105 -7.50 5.84 -16.27
N VAL A 106 -7.85 5.35 -17.46
CA VAL A 106 -9.24 5.32 -17.96
C VAL A 106 -10.12 4.45 -17.06
N MET A 107 -9.66 3.25 -16.71
CA MET A 107 -10.35 2.35 -15.79
C MET A 107 -10.61 3.01 -14.43
N MET A 108 -9.63 3.73 -13.89
CA MET A 108 -9.75 4.43 -12.61
C MET A 108 -10.76 5.57 -12.69
N VAL A 109 -10.71 6.39 -13.75
CA VAL A 109 -11.69 7.46 -13.97
C VAL A 109 -13.09 6.87 -14.09
N TRP A 110 -13.26 5.87 -14.94
CA TRP A 110 -14.56 5.19 -15.11
C TRP A 110 -15.08 4.62 -13.79
N ARG A 111 -14.23 3.96 -13.01
CA ARG A 111 -14.61 3.37 -11.73
C ARG A 111 -15.02 4.40 -10.68
N VAL A 112 -14.32 5.52 -10.60
CA VAL A 112 -14.69 6.63 -9.68
C VAL A 112 -16.02 7.26 -10.11
N ARG A 113 -16.29 7.40 -11.41
CA ARG A 113 -17.57 7.96 -11.88
C ARG A 113 -18.75 7.00 -11.70
N ALA A 114 -18.52 5.69 -11.83
CA ALA A 114 -19.56 4.67 -11.69
C ALA A 114 -19.98 4.40 -10.24
N LYS A 115 -19.11 4.75 -9.27
CA LYS A 115 -19.41 4.64 -7.84
C LYS A 115 -19.28 6.02 -7.17
N PRO A 116 -20.29 6.91 -7.31
CA PRO A 116 -20.35 8.10 -6.47
C PRO A 116 -20.33 7.65 -5.00
N MET A 117 -19.49 8.31 -4.22
CA MET A 117 -19.33 8.05 -2.78
C MET A 117 -20.72 8.09 -2.12
N PRO A 118 -21.07 7.15 -1.23
CA PRO A 118 -22.30 7.24 -0.45
C PRO A 118 -22.29 8.58 0.28
N VAL A 119 -23.21 9.47 -0.09
CA VAL A 119 -23.47 10.72 0.63
C VAL A 119 -24.07 10.31 1.97
N GLY A 120 -23.24 9.98 2.97
CA GLY A 120 -23.76 9.52 4.25
C GLY A 120 -22.80 8.80 5.20
N GLU A 121 -21.64 8.29 4.74
CA GLU A 121 -20.60 7.85 5.68
C GLU A 121 -19.97 9.12 6.28
N LYS A 122 -20.46 9.48 7.47
CA LYS A 122 -19.86 10.48 8.35
C LYS A 122 -18.37 10.17 8.38
N HIS A 123 -17.56 11.03 7.76
CA HIS A 123 -16.15 11.05 8.09
C HIS A 123 -16.12 11.23 9.61
N GLU A 124 -15.43 10.32 10.31
CA GLU A 124 -15.16 10.46 11.74
C GLU A 124 -14.78 11.92 11.98
N GLU A 125 -15.51 12.61 12.86
CA GLU A 125 -15.33 14.03 13.07
C GLU A 125 -13.86 14.26 13.42
N TRP A 126 -13.17 15.03 12.56
CA TRP A 126 -11.75 15.25 12.68
C TRP A 126 -11.47 15.97 14.00
N SER A 127 -11.17 15.19 15.03
CA SER A 127 -10.70 15.69 16.31
C SER A 127 -9.18 15.73 16.27
N PRO A 128 -8.55 16.88 16.55
CA PRO A 128 -7.11 16.93 16.69
C PRO A 128 -6.71 15.96 17.80
N ILE A 129 -5.98 14.90 17.43
CA ILE A 129 -5.25 14.07 18.37
C ILE A 129 -4.24 14.98 19.09
N LEU A 130 -4.62 15.41 20.29
CA LEU A 130 -3.73 16.11 21.20
C LEU A 130 -2.55 15.17 21.49
N PRO A 131 -1.30 15.67 21.45
CA PRO A 131 -0.15 14.89 21.89
C PRO A 131 -0.43 14.31 23.28
N THR A 132 -0.23 13.01 23.47
CA THR A 132 -0.32 12.39 24.80
C THR A 132 0.57 13.18 25.75
N PRO A 133 0.03 13.86 26.77
CA PRO A 133 0.86 14.62 27.68
C PRO A 133 1.74 13.63 28.46
N LEU A 134 3.06 13.70 28.23
CA LEU A 134 4.07 12.95 28.97
C LEU A 134 3.98 13.19 30.49
N ALA A 135 3.31 14.27 30.90
CA ALA A 135 3.05 14.61 32.30
C ALA A 135 2.09 13.64 33.03
N SER A 136 1.40 12.74 32.32
CA SER A 136 0.50 11.73 32.94
C SER A 136 1.10 10.33 33.05
N VAL A 137 2.33 10.12 32.54
CA VAL A 137 3.05 8.87 32.77
C VAL A 137 3.69 8.97 34.14
N GLU A 138 2.93 8.59 35.17
CA GLU A 138 3.47 8.38 36.51
C GLU A 138 4.37 7.13 36.42
N ILE A 139 5.67 7.36 36.33
CA ILE A 139 6.67 6.29 36.38
C ILE A 139 6.59 5.72 37.79
N ASP A 140 5.88 4.60 37.94
CA ASP A 140 5.90 3.83 39.18
C ASP A 140 7.33 3.27 39.38
N PRO A 141 8.09 3.77 40.37
CA PRO A 141 9.47 3.34 40.60
C PRO A 141 9.60 1.87 40.99
N ARG A 142 8.50 1.14 41.21
CA ARG A 142 8.51 -0.30 41.53
C ARG A 142 8.54 -1.20 40.29
N MET A 143 8.25 -0.66 39.10
CA MET A 143 8.31 -1.41 37.84
C MET A 143 9.74 -1.73 37.38
N SER A 144 10.74 -0.95 37.83
CA SER A 144 12.15 -1.31 37.63
C SER A 144 12.58 -2.52 38.46
N GLU A 145 11.98 -2.75 39.64
CA GLU A 145 12.36 -3.86 40.52
C GLU A 145 11.76 -5.21 40.08
N GLN A 146 10.56 -5.18 39.49
CA GLN A 146 9.87 -6.40 39.04
C GLN A 146 10.52 -7.06 37.82
N SER A 147 11.23 -6.26 37.01
CA SER A 147 11.97 -6.75 35.83
C SER A 147 13.26 -7.49 36.22
N GLU A 148 13.89 -7.14 37.35
CA GLU A 148 15.07 -7.84 37.87
C GLU A 148 14.68 -9.11 38.66
N GLN A 149 13.53 -9.12 39.32
CA GLN A 149 13.06 -10.28 40.09
C GLN A 149 12.35 -11.35 39.24
N GLY A 150 11.82 -11.00 38.06
CA GLY A 150 11.18 -11.95 37.15
C GLY A 150 12.15 -12.92 36.43
N GLU A 151 13.45 -12.62 36.41
CA GLU A 151 14.47 -13.48 35.77
C GLU A 151 15.00 -14.58 36.72
N LEU A 152 14.69 -14.51 38.03
CA LEU A 152 15.26 -15.40 39.06
C LEU A 152 14.31 -16.47 39.60
N ASP A 153 13.08 -16.60 39.09
CA ASP A 153 12.15 -17.65 39.52
C ASP A 153 11.76 -18.60 38.36
N LEU A 154 12.66 -19.54 38.06
CA LEU A 154 12.38 -20.72 37.22
C LEU A 154 11.72 -21.86 38.02
N GLY A 155 10.74 -21.56 38.87
CA GLY A 155 9.92 -22.56 39.55
C GLY A 155 8.94 -23.29 38.60
N PRO A 156 8.67 -24.60 38.79
CA PRO A 156 8.01 -25.43 37.79
C PRO A 156 6.51 -25.12 37.70
N LYS A 157 6.02 -24.89 36.47
CA LYS A 157 4.59 -24.80 36.18
C LYS A 157 3.89 -26.13 36.45
N THR A 158 2.90 -26.11 37.33
CA THR A 158 1.91 -27.20 37.44
C THR A 158 0.54 -26.65 37.06
N ASP A 159 -0.03 -27.29 36.05
CA ASP A 159 -1.29 -27.01 35.39
C ASP A 159 -2.54 -27.32 36.25
N THR A 160 -3.68 -26.86 35.70
CA THR A 160 -5.03 -27.47 35.70
C THR A 160 -6.09 -27.00 36.71
N GLN A 161 -6.95 -26.06 36.26
CA GLN A 161 -8.43 -26.06 36.09
C GLN A 161 -9.40 -26.59 37.20
N PRO A 162 -10.75 -26.41 37.09
CA PRO A 162 -11.57 -25.22 36.83
C PRO A 162 -12.82 -25.10 37.78
N VAL A 163 -13.51 -23.95 37.72
CA VAL A 163 -14.92 -23.60 38.04
C VAL A 163 -15.79 -24.57 38.90
N ALA A 164 -16.36 -24.04 39.99
CA ALA A 164 -17.72 -24.36 40.43
C ALA A 164 -18.40 -23.11 40.99
N ALA A 165 -19.56 -22.78 40.42
CA ALA A 165 -20.50 -21.79 40.93
C ALA A 165 -21.32 -22.43 42.05
N GLU A 166 -21.57 -21.70 43.13
CA GLU A 166 -22.79 -21.90 43.93
C GLU A 166 -23.25 -20.56 44.50
N THR A 167 -24.56 -20.38 44.42
CA THR A 167 -25.36 -19.18 44.69
C THR A 167 -26.04 -19.33 46.05
N GLU A 168 -26.62 -18.24 46.55
CA GLU A 168 -27.47 -18.10 47.76
C GLU A 168 -26.73 -18.09 49.11
N ALA A 169 -27.20 -17.42 50.16
CA ALA A 169 -28.08 -16.29 50.41
C ALA A 169 -28.13 -16.15 51.94
N ASP A 170 -28.33 -14.92 52.39
CA ASP A 170 -29.02 -14.47 53.61
C ASP A 170 -29.28 -15.47 54.79
N ILE A 171 -28.92 -14.96 55.98
CA ILE A 171 -29.16 -15.42 57.37
C ILE A 171 -28.11 -16.32 58.03
#